data_AF-A0A7S0MZS5-F1
#
_entry.id   AF-A0A7S0MZS5-F1
#
_cell.length_a   1.000
_cell.length_b   1.000
_cell.length_c   1.000
_cell.angle_alpha   90.00
_cell.angle_beta   90.00
_cell.angle_gamma   90.00
#
_symmetry.space_group_name_H-M   'P 1'
#
loop_
_entity.id
_entity.type
_entity.pdbx_description
1 polymer ?
#
loop_
_entity_poly.entity_id
_entity_poly.type
_entity_poly.pdbx_seq_one_letter_code
_entity_poly.pdbx_strand_id
1 'polypeptide(L)'
;EEAHNHNLAAAIAVATNAAPGDEARRIQAIKYLYIIARESESRDELVRAGALAPLLAAAGDKDLWGREGQLLAIGALGLIAYVTDPVQRARKMRVVNEGGIDILISVATDTNMQGTIFQQQALETIWSICCSKQTAAAVTNHPSLMGVVPAALAVLRSPPAPPHHRLCAAGLLHALAHFATVDSEDDLGFGPASESKFSESVSSAPKASSAAAARRARLRGAGVFDG
;
A
#
# COMPACT_ATOMS: atom_id res chain seq x y z
N GLU A 1 9.62 -15.88 15.91
CA GLU A 1 10.20 -15.77 14.55
C GLU A 1 9.95 -17.05 13.75
N GLU A 2 10.45 -18.20 14.18
CA GLU A 2 10.33 -19.47 13.42
C GLU A 2 8.88 -19.88 13.08
N ALA A 3 7.93 -19.74 14.01
CA ALA A 3 6.51 -20.01 13.75
C ALA A 3 5.84 -18.99 12.80
N HIS A 4 6.29 -17.72 12.81
CA HIS A 4 5.79 -16.68 11.90
C HIS A 4 6.24 -16.99 10.47
N ASN A 5 7.53 -17.30 10.30
CA ASN A 5 8.12 -17.61 9.01
C ASN A 5 7.52 -18.89 8.41
N HIS A 6 7.22 -19.89 9.26
CA HIS A 6 6.52 -21.11 8.84
C HIS A 6 5.10 -20.82 8.34
N ASN A 7 4.35 -19.97 9.06
CA ASN A 7 3.00 -19.58 8.67
C ASN A 7 2.99 -18.75 7.37
N LEU A 8 3.97 -17.86 7.20
CA LEU A 8 4.14 -17.09 5.97
C LEU A 8 4.44 -17.99 4.76
N ALA A 9 5.41 -18.89 4.88
CA ALA A 9 5.74 -19.85 3.82
C ALA A 9 4.55 -20.75 3.47
N ALA A 10 3.80 -21.23 4.48
CA ALA A 10 2.60 -22.02 4.27
C ALA A 10 1.52 -21.23 3.52
N ALA A 11 1.28 -19.97 3.88
CA ALA A 11 0.31 -19.13 3.19
C ALA A 11 0.71 -18.89 1.72
N ILE A 12 1.98 -18.61 1.44
CA ILE A 12 2.49 -18.46 0.07
C ILE A 12 2.29 -19.76 -0.72
N ALA A 13 2.60 -20.92 -0.12
CA ALA A 13 2.43 -22.21 -0.76
C ALA A 13 0.95 -22.50 -1.07
N VAL A 14 0.03 -22.21 -0.15
CA VAL A 14 -1.42 -22.35 -0.37
C VAL A 14 -1.89 -21.41 -1.48
N ALA A 15 -1.47 -20.15 -1.47
CA ALA A 15 -1.85 -19.19 -2.50
C ALA A 15 -1.33 -19.61 -3.89
N THR A 16 -0.16 -20.24 -3.96
CA THR A 16 0.46 -20.62 -5.23
C THR A 16 -0.06 -21.96 -5.77
N ASN A 17 -0.26 -22.95 -4.90
CA ASN A 17 -0.39 -24.35 -5.30
C ASN A 17 -1.74 -25.00 -4.95
N ALA A 18 -2.65 -24.28 -4.29
CA ALA A 18 -3.94 -24.88 -3.93
C ALA A 18 -4.69 -25.40 -5.16
N ALA A 19 -5.23 -26.60 -5.03
CA ALA A 19 -5.89 -27.31 -6.13
C ALA A 19 -7.07 -26.51 -6.73
N PRO A 20 -7.41 -26.73 -8.01
CA PRO A 20 -8.66 -26.22 -8.57
C PRO A 20 -9.86 -26.59 -7.67
N GLY A 21 -10.70 -25.62 -7.32
CA GLY A 21 -11.80 -25.80 -6.35
C GLY A 21 -11.51 -25.37 -4.90
N ASP A 22 -10.24 -25.19 -4.50
CA ASP A 22 -9.87 -24.70 -3.15
C ASP A 22 -9.83 -23.15 -3.07
N GLU A 23 -10.81 -22.48 -3.69
CA GLU A 23 -10.87 -21.01 -3.78
C GLU A 23 -10.87 -20.34 -2.39
N ALA A 24 -11.68 -20.85 -1.45
CA ALA A 24 -11.76 -20.31 -0.10
C ALA A 24 -10.40 -20.35 0.63
N ARG A 25 -9.61 -21.41 0.43
CA ARG A 25 -8.26 -21.53 1.03
C ARG A 25 -7.28 -20.55 0.40
N ARG A 26 -7.35 -20.39 -0.93
CA ARG A 26 -6.57 -19.39 -1.68
C ARG A 26 -6.87 -17.98 -1.20
N ILE A 27 -8.14 -17.59 -1.14
CA ILE A 27 -8.56 -16.26 -0.65
C ILE A 27 -8.11 -16.06 0.79
N GLN A 28 -8.25 -17.06 1.67
CA GLN A 28 -7.80 -16.97 3.05
C GLN A 28 -6.27 -16.77 3.16
N ALA A 29 -5.48 -17.40 2.28
CA ALA A 29 -4.05 -17.18 2.21
C ALA A 29 -3.71 -15.75 1.76
N ILE A 30 -4.37 -15.23 0.71
CA ILE A 30 -4.18 -13.84 0.27
C ILE A 30 -4.60 -12.84 1.36
N LYS A 31 -5.69 -13.11 2.07
CA LYS A 31 -6.13 -12.31 3.20
C LYS A 31 -5.08 -12.27 4.31
N TYR A 32 -4.43 -13.39 4.59
CA TYR A 32 -3.33 -13.44 5.55
C TYR A 32 -2.14 -12.60 5.08
N LEU A 33 -1.73 -12.72 3.82
CA LEU A 33 -0.65 -11.89 3.24
C LEU A 33 -1.00 -10.39 3.27
N TYR A 34 -2.25 -10.02 2.99
CA TYR A 34 -2.74 -8.65 3.10
C TYR A 34 -2.65 -8.13 4.53
N ILE A 35 -3.04 -8.93 5.54
CA ILE A 35 -2.94 -8.55 6.95
C ILE A 35 -1.48 -8.28 7.32
N ILE A 36 -0.56 -9.17 6.94
CA ILE A 36 0.88 -8.97 7.18
C ILE A 36 1.37 -7.70 6.48
N ALA A 37 0.93 -7.42 5.25
CA ALA A 37 1.36 -6.24 4.50
C ALA A 37 0.96 -4.91 5.18
N ARG A 38 -0.03 -4.91 6.07
CA ARG A 38 -0.40 -3.71 6.85
C ARG A 38 0.69 -3.32 7.84
N GLU A 39 1.45 -4.28 8.34
CA GLU A 39 2.58 -4.05 9.22
C GLU A 39 3.78 -3.60 8.38
N SER A 40 4.22 -2.34 8.54
CA SER A 40 5.28 -1.76 7.72
C SER A 40 6.60 -2.52 7.79
N GLU A 41 6.90 -3.09 8.96
CA GLU A 41 8.11 -3.85 9.26
C GLU A 41 8.12 -5.22 8.54
N SER A 42 6.94 -5.79 8.26
CA SER A 42 6.78 -7.14 7.70
C SER A 42 6.77 -7.15 6.16
N ARG A 43 6.69 -5.98 5.51
CA ARG A 43 6.61 -5.86 4.04
C ARG A 43 7.88 -6.33 3.32
N ASP A 44 9.05 -6.07 3.89
CA ASP A 44 10.32 -6.55 3.30
C ASP A 44 10.45 -8.06 3.41
N GLU A 45 9.93 -8.64 4.49
CA GLU A 45 9.86 -10.09 4.66
C GLU A 45 8.91 -10.73 3.66
N LEU A 46 7.72 -10.16 3.44
CA LEU A 46 6.79 -10.62 2.41
C LEU A 46 7.45 -10.70 1.02
N VAL A 47 8.15 -9.64 0.63
CA VAL A 47 8.85 -9.60 -0.67
C VAL A 47 9.97 -10.64 -0.72
N ARG A 48 10.78 -10.76 0.34
CA ARG A 48 11.86 -11.77 0.43
C ARG A 48 11.33 -13.20 0.41
N ALA A 49 10.19 -13.45 1.03
CA ALA A 49 9.55 -14.76 1.09
C ALA A 49 8.87 -15.18 -0.24
N GLY A 50 8.80 -14.27 -1.22
CA GLY A 50 8.21 -14.56 -2.53
C GLY A 50 6.68 -14.35 -2.60
N ALA A 51 6.11 -13.53 -1.71
CA ALA A 51 4.67 -13.27 -1.70
C ALA A 51 4.17 -12.49 -2.93
N LEU A 52 5.05 -11.82 -3.67
CA LEU A 52 4.64 -11.02 -4.83
C LEU A 52 4.00 -11.86 -5.93
N ALA A 53 4.55 -13.02 -6.27
CA ALA A 53 4.00 -13.89 -7.32
C ALA A 53 2.53 -14.28 -7.08
N PRO A 54 2.12 -14.85 -5.93
CA PRO A 54 0.71 -15.17 -5.69
C PRO A 54 -0.17 -13.91 -5.56
N LEU A 55 0.36 -12.78 -5.06
CA LEU A 55 -0.39 -11.52 -5.02
C LEU A 55 -0.66 -10.97 -6.43
N LEU A 56 0.31 -11.03 -7.33
CA LEU A 56 0.14 -10.61 -8.72
C LEU A 56 -0.84 -11.52 -9.45
N ALA A 57 -0.75 -12.83 -9.26
CA ALA A 57 -1.72 -13.79 -9.81
C ALA A 57 -3.15 -13.49 -9.33
N ALA A 58 -3.31 -13.24 -8.01
CA ALA A 58 -4.61 -12.91 -7.44
C ALA A 58 -5.16 -11.56 -7.91
N ALA A 59 -4.29 -10.56 -8.13
CA ALA A 59 -4.70 -9.26 -8.65
C ALA A 59 -5.11 -9.32 -10.13
N GLY A 60 -4.49 -10.20 -10.93
CA GLY A 60 -4.70 -10.30 -12.37
C GLY A 60 -5.86 -11.21 -12.80
N ASP A 61 -6.22 -12.22 -12.00
CA ASP A 61 -7.21 -13.24 -12.38
C ASP A 61 -8.43 -13.22 -11.45
N LYS A 62 -9.41 -12.37 -11.78
CA LYS A 62 -10.65 -12.26 -11.00
C LYS A 62 -11.52 -13.52 -11.04
N ASP A 63 -11.36 -14.36 -12.06
CA ASP A 63 -12.19 -15.57 -12.23
C ASP A 63 -11.67 -16.70 -11.34
N LEU A 64 -10.36 -16.77 -11.11
CA LEU A 64 -9.73 -17.74 -10.22
C LEU A 64 -9.79 -17.37 -8.73
N TRP A 65 -9.84 -16.07 -8.42
CA TRP A 65 -9.69 -15.53 -7.06
C TRP A 65 -10.90 -14.80 -6.52
N GLY A 66 -11.92 -14.60 -7.35
CA GLY A 66 -13.08 -13.79 -7.04
C GLY A 66 -12.73 -12.32 -6.77
N ARG A 67 -13.78 -11.53 -6.50
CA ARG A 67 -13.62 -10.10 -6.18
C ARG A 67 -12.88 -9.87 -4.87
N GLU A 68 -13.10 -10.71 -3.86
CA GLU A 68 -12.43 -10.55 -2.56
C GLU A 68 -10.92 -10.79 -2.68
N GLY A 69 -10.50 -11.90 -3.30
CA GLY A 69 -9.09 -12.21 -3.49
C GLY A 69 -8.36 -11.14 -4.30
N GLN A 70 -8.99 -10.68 -5.40
CA GLN A 70 -8.44 -9.61 -6.22
C GLN A 70 -8.26 -8.29 -5.45
N LEU A 71 -9.26 -7.88 -4.66
CA LEU A 71 -9.19 -6.63 -3.89
C LEU A 71 -8.08 -6.67 -2.84
N LEU A 72 -8.01 -7.76 -2.08
CA LEU A 72 -7.00 -7.97 -1.05
C LEU A 72 -5.60 -7.98 -1.65
N ALA A 73 -5.44 -8.59 -2.82
CA ALA A 73 -4.18 -8.65 -3.54
C ALA A 73 -3.71 -7.27 -4.03
N ILE A 74 -4.59 -6.50 -4.69
CA ILE A 74 -4.27 -5.11 -5.10
C ILE A 74 -3.92 -4.27 -3.88
N GLY A 75 -4.66 -4.41 -2.78
CA GLY A 75 -4.37 -3.70 -1.54
C GLY A 75 -3.04 -4.07 -0.91
N ALA A 76 -2.67 -5.35 -0.93
CA ALA A 76 -1.37 -5.80 -0.44
C ALA A 76 -0.23 -5.25 -1.31
N LEU A 77 -0.39 -5.27 -2.64
CA LEU A 77 0.57 -4.67 -3.57
C LEU A 77 0.72 -3.16 -3.32
N GLY A 78 -0.40 -2.45 -3.09
CA GLY A 78 -0.43 -1.05 -2.67
C GLY A 78 0.38 -0.79 -1.41
N LEU A 79 0.17 -1.59 -0.37
CA LEU A 79 0.90 -1.47 0.91
C LEU A 79 2.40 -1.78 0.77
N ILE A 80 2.75 -2.78 -0.04
CA ILE A 80 4.15 -3.14 -0.34
C ILE A 80 4.84 -2.03 -1.12
N ALA A 81 4.16 -1.45 -2.10
CA ALA A 81 4.63 -0.34 -2.91
C ALA A 81 4.58 1.01 -2.16
N TYR A 82 3.84 1.10 -1.06
CA TYR A 82 3.77 2.30 -0.24
C TYR A 82 5.11 2.55 0.45
N VAL A 83 5.68 3.73 0.19
CA VAL A 83 7.00 4.12 0.66
C VAL A 83 6.91 5.43 1.43
N THR A 84 7.39 5.37 2.67
CA THR A 84 7.72 6.55 3.49
C THR A 84 9.22 6.68 3.73
N ASP A 85 10.02 5.68 3.35
CA ASP A 85 11.46 5.58 3.67
C ASP A 85 12.29 5.21 2.41
N PRO A 86 13.42 5.88 2.13
CA PRO A 86 14.34 5.56 1.04
C PRO A 86 14.76 4.08 0.94
N VAL A 87 14.90 3.38 2.06
CA VAL A 87 15.27 1.94 2.12
C VAL A 87 14.18 1.07 1.48
N GLN A 88 12.93 1.52 1.54
CA GLN A 88 11.76 0.79 1.04
C GLN A 88 11.53 0.99 -0.47
N ARG A 89 12.37 1.78 -1.15
CA ARG A 89 12.34 2.02 -2.61
C ARG A 89 12.52 0.73 -3.42
N ALA A 90 13.30 -0.23 -2.92
CA ALA A 90 13.55 -1.51 -3.60
C ALA A 90 12.26 -2.33 -3.82
N ARG A 91 11.28 -2.23 -2.90
CA ARG A 91 9.99 -2.95 -3.02
C ARG A 91 9.16 -2.48 -4.20
N LYS A 92 9.13 -1.17 -4.46
CA LYS A 92 8.43 -0.60 -5.63
C LYS A 92 8.99 -1.17 -6.92
N MET A 93 10.32 -1.19 -7.06
CA MET A 93 10.96 -1.76 -8.25
C MET A 93 10.70 -3.26 -8.39
N ARG A 94 10.59 -4.01 -7.29
CA ARG A 94 10.18 -5.42 -7.35
C ARG A 94 8.77 -5.59 -7.93
N VAL A 95 7.80 -4.79 -7.47
CA VAL A 95 6.43 -4.82 -8.04
C VAL A 95 6.44 -4.47 -9.54
N VAL A 96 7.21 -3.47 -9.95
CA VAL A 96 7.35 -3.10 -11.37
C VAL A 96 7.99 -4.23 -12.19
N ASN A 97 9.13 -4.76 -11.74
CA ASN A 97 9.91 -5.78 -12.45
C ASN A 97 9.18 -7.12 -12.56
N GLU A 98 8.30 -7.43 -11.61
CA GLU A 98 7.48 -8.65 -11.63
C GLU A 98 6.17 -8.47 -12.44
N GLY A 99 6.00 -7.36 -13.16
CA GLY A 99 4.87 -7.14 -14.07
C GLY A 99 3.61 -6.56 -13.42
N GLY A 100 3.72 -6.02 -12.20
CA GLY A 100 2.57 -5.47 -11.48
C GLY A 100 1.90 -4.27 -12.16
N ILE A 101 2.64 -3.53 -12.99
CA ILE A 101 2.11 -2.35 -13.68
C ILE A 101 1.05 -2.70 -14.72
N ASP A 102 1.25 -3.77 -15.50
CA ASP A 102 0.27 -4.24 -16.48
C ASP A 102 -1.06 -4.59 -15.81
N ILE A 103 -0.99 -5.33 -14.71
CA ILE A 103 -2.16 -5.75 -13.93
C ILE A 103 -2.88 -4.53 -13.35
N LEU A 104 -2.14 -3.60 -12.75
CA LEU A 104 -2.72 -2.39 -12.16
C LEU A 104 -3.36 -1.47 -13.21
N ILE A 105 -2.73 -1.30 -14.38
CA ILE A 105 -3.30 -0.55 -15.50
C ILE A 105 -4.58 -1.23 -15.99
N SER A 106 -4.56 -2.55 -16.17
CA SER A 106 -5.74 -3.32 -16.58
C SER A 106 -6.91 -3.09 -15.62
N VAL A 107 -6.68 -3.21 -14.31
CA VAL A 107 -7.73 -2.96 -13.30
C VAL A 107 -8.18 -1.50 -13.27
N ALA A 108 -7.24 -0.56 -13.37
CA ALA A 108 -7.56 0.87 -13.36
C ALA A 108 -8.40 1.29 -14.58
N THR A 109 -8.19 0.64 -15.73
CA THR A 109 -8.83 1.00 -17.01
C THR A 109 -10.05 0.14 -17.36
N ASP A 110 -10.32 -0.93 -16.60
CA ASP A 110 -11.55 -1.73 -16.77
C ASP A 110 -12.79 -0.86 -16.49
N THR A 111 -13.59 -0.65 -17.54
CA THR A 111 -14.83 0.13 -17.46
C THR A 111 -15.86 -0.49 -16.52
N ASN A 112 -15.81 -1.81 -16.30
CA ASN A 112 -16.68 -2.48 -15.33
C ASN A 112 -16.27 -2.18 -13.88
N MET A 113 -15.05 -1.72 -13.67
CA MET A 113 -14.52 -1.32 -12.36
C MET A 113 -14.63 0.19 -12.12
N GLN A 114 -15.24 0.94 -13.04
CA GLN A 114 -15.33 2.39 -12.95
C GLN A 114 -16.03 2.85 -11.65
N GLY A 115 -15.37 3.73 -10.90
CA GLY A 115 -15.87 4.24 -9.63
C GLY A 115 -15.84 3.25 -8.45
N THR A 116 -15.39 2.01 -8.67
CA THR A 116 -15.26 1.00 -7.62
C THR A 116 -13.99 1.20 -6.79
N ILE A 117 -13.95 0.58 -5.61
CA ILE A 117 -12.75 0.56 -4.77
C ILE A 117 -11.54 -0.10 -5.47
N PHE A 118 -11.77 -1.07 -6.36
CA PHE A 118 -10.73 -1.75 -7.13
C PHE A 118 -9.95 -0.77 -8.01
N GLN A 119 -10.69 0.01 -8.81
CA GLN A 119 -10.09 1.03 -9.67
C GLN A 119 -9.37 2.09 -8.83
N GLN A 120 -9.98 2.56 -7.74
CA GLN A 120 -9.39 3.56 -6.85
C GLN A 120 -8.07 3.08 -6.24
N GLN A 121 -8.03 1.83 -5.78
CA GLN A 121 -6.85 1.26 -5.14
C GLN A 121 -5.75 0.91 -6.15
N ALA A 122 -6.12 0.51 -7.36
CA ALA A 122 -5.17 0.35 -8.46
C ALA A 122 -4.51 1.69 -8.83
N LEU A 123 -5.30 2.76 -9.01
CA LEU A 123 -4.79 4.10 -9.29
C LEU A 123 -3.89 4.63 -8.17
N GLU A 124 -4.26 4.40 -6.91
CA GLU A 124 -3.44 4.75 -5.74
C GLU A 124 -2.11 3.99 -5.73
N THR A 125 -2.13 2.70 -6.06
CA THR A 125 -0.90 1.90 -6.13
C THR A 125 0.00 2.39 -7.26
N ILE A 126 -0.54 2.68 -8.44
CA ILE A 126 0.20 3.26 -9.56
C ILE A 126 0.80 4.61 -9.15
N TRP A 127 0.01 5.49 -8.53
CA TRP A 127 0.50 6.77 -8.02
C TRP A 127 1.66 6.58 -7.06
N SER A 128 1.51 5.70 -6.07
CA SER A 128 2.55 5.41 -5.09
C SER A 128 3.86 4.97 -5.75
N ILE A 129 3.77 4.10 -6.77
CA ILE A 129 4.93 3.69 -7.56
C ILE A 129 5.53 4.91 -8.30
N CYS A 130 4.72 5.78 -8.89
CA CYS A 130 5.18 6.99 -9.59
C CYS A 130 5.73 8.10 -8.67
N CYS A 131 5.52 8.04 -7.34
CA CYS A 131 6.06 9.03 -6.40
C CYS A 131 7.60 8.97 -6.20
N SER A 132 8.34 8.19 -6.99
CA SER A 132 9.81 8.21 -6.96
C SER A 132 10.33 8.28 -8.38
N LYS A 133 11.34 9.12 -8.63
CA LYS A 133 11.90 9.35 -9.97
C LYS A 133 12.33 8.07 -10.69
N GLN A 134 13.05 7.17 -9.99
CA GLN A 134 13.54 5.93 -10.58
C GLN A 134 12.41 4.97 -11.01
N THR A 135 11.42 4.77 -10.14
CA THR A 135 10.27 3.90 -10.43
C THR A 135 9.32 4.55 -11.42
N ALA A 136 9.17 5.88 -11.37
CA ALA A 136 8.42 6.63 -12.36
C ALA A 136 9.02 6.47 -13.75
N ALA A 137 10.35 6.63 -13.92
CA ALA A 137 11.00 6.43 -15.21
C ALA A 137 10.79 5.01 -15.80
N ALA A 138 10.68 4.00 -14.93
CA ALA A 138 10.36 2.63 -15.35
C ALA A 138 8.90 2.45 -15.78
N VAL A 139 7.99 3.30 -15.29
CA VAL A 139 6.54 3.20 -15.55
C VAL A 139 6.09 4.16 -16.65
N THR A 140 6.63 5.37 -16.74
CA THR A 140 6.14 6.44 -17.62
C THR A 140 6.26 6.12 -19.11
N ASN A 141 7.21 5.26 -19.47
CA ASN A 141 7.37 4.75 -20.83
C ASN A 141 6.45 3.56 -21.15
N HIS A 142 5.63 3.13 -20.21
CA HIS A 142 4.75 1.99 -20.39
C HIS A 142 3.65 2.31 -21.41
N PRO A 143 3.48 1.52 -22.49
CA PRO A 143 2.66 1.89 -23.65
C PRO A 143 1.19 2.13 -23.29
N SER A 144 0.68 1.40 -22.29
CA SER A 144 -0.72 1.48 -21.85
C SER A 144 -0.97 2.49 -20.73
N LEU A 145 0.06 3.15 -20.20
CA LEU A 145 -0.09 4.01 -19.01
C LEU A 145 -1.05 5.17 -19.26
N MET A 146 -1.04 5.77 -20.45
CA MET A 146 -1.95 6.88 -20.78
C MET A 146 -3.43 6.49 -20.70
N GLY A 147 -3.75 5.20 -20.76
CA GLY A 147 -5.10 4.68 -20.53
C GLY A 147 -5.64 4.98 -19.12
N VAL A 148 -4.78 5.21 -18.13
CA VAL A 148 -5.20 5.51 -16.75
C VAL A 148 -5.71 6.96 -16.58
N VAL A 149 -5.40 7.86 -17.51
CA VAL A 149 -5.78 9.29 -17.42
C VAL A 149 -7.32 9.46 -17.41
N PRO A 150 -8.09 8.88 -18.36
CA PRO A 150 -9.55 8.89 -18.27
C PRO A 150 -10.10 8.31 -16.97
N ALA A 151 -9.50 7.23 -16.45
CA ALA A 151 -9.93 6.60 -15.20
C ALA A 151 -9.70 7.51 -13.99
N ALA A 152 -8.52 8.13 -13.87
CA ALA A 152 -8.22 9.09 -12.81
C ALA A 152 -9.15 10.32 -12.88
N LEU A 153 -9.42 10.84 -14.07
CA LEU A 153 -10.37 11.93 -14.27
C LEU A 153 -11.79 11.53 -13.85
N ALA A 154 -12.21 10.29 -14.12
CA ALA A 154 -13.51 9.79 -13.68
C ALA A 154 -13.63 9.77 -12.15
N VAL A 155 -12.57 9.32 -11.43
CA VAL A 155 -12.53 9.37 -9.95
C VAL A 155 -12.63 10.80 -9.42
N LEU A 156 -11.98 11.77 -10.07
CA LEU A 156 -12.06 13.18 -9.66
C LEU A 156 -13.43 13.81 -9.88
N ARG A 157 -14.14 13.39 -10.94
CA ARG A 157 -15.43 13.91 -11.37
C ARG A 157 -16.64 13.25 -10.71
N SER A 158 -16.50 12.03 -10.19
CA SER A 158 -17.61 11.29 -9.57
C SER A 158 -17.71 11.58 -8.05
N PRO A 159 -18.77 12.25 -7.58
CA PRO A 159 -19.12 12.28 -6.16
C PRO A 159 -19.80 10.94 -5.81
N PRO A 160 -19.09 9.97 -5.21
CA PRO A 160 -18.81 9.95 -3.77
C PRO A 160 -17.40 9.41 -3.42
N ALA A 161 -16.40 9.52 -4.30
CA ALA A 161 -15.08 8.97 -4.03
C ALA A 161 -14.47 9.57 -2.74
N PRO A 162 -13.93 8.73 -1.82
CA PRO A 162 -13.26 9.20 -0.62
C PRO A 162 -12.18 10.24 -0.92
N PRO A 163 -12.00 11.28 -0.07
CA PRO A 163 -11.02 12.34 -0.31
C PRO A 163 -9.61 11.83 -0.61
N HIS A 164 -9.19 10.76 0.08
CA HIS A 164 -7.92 10.10 -0.14
C HIS A 164 -7.72 9.61 -1.58
N HIS A 165 -8.68 8.87 -2.13
CA HIS A 165 -8.56 8.35 -3.51
C HIS A 165 -8.61 9.47 -4.55
N ARG A 166 -9.32 10.58 -4.28
CA ARG A 166 -9.29 11.77 -5.12
C ARG A 166 -7.91 12.44 -5.10
N LEU A 167 -7.29 12.55 -3.93
CA LEU A 167 -5.91 13.05 -3.80
C LEU A 167 -4.93 12.16 -4.57
N CYS A 168 -5.07 10.84 -4.46
CA CYS A 168 -4.24 9.88 -5.20
C CYS A 168 -4.41 10.04 -6.72
N ALA A 169 -5.66 10.16 -7.20
CA ALA A 169 -5.94 10.35 -8.63
C ALA A 169 -5.39 11.69 -9.16
N ALA A 170 -5.52 12.78 -8.39
CA ALA A 170 -4.92 14.06 -8.75
C ALA A 170 -3.38 14.00 -8.75
N GLY A 171 -2.79 13.36 -7.74
CA GLY A 171 -1.35 13.15 -7.63
C GLY A 171 -0.80 12.32 -8.78
N LEU A 172 -1.52 11.29 -9.22
CA LEU A 172 -1.16 10.50 -10.39
C LEU A 172 -1.13 11.36 -11.66
N LEU A 173 -2.20 12.12 -11.92
CA LEU A 173 -2.26 13.01 -13.09
C LEU A 173 -1.13 14.04 -13.08
N HIS A 174 -0.80 14.59 -11.92
CA HIS A 174 0.31 15.51 -11.76
C HIS A 174 1.65 14.83 -12.06
N ALA A 175 1.89 13.63 -11.51
CA ALA A 175 3.11 12.87 -11.77
C ALA A 175 3.26 12.57 -13.28
N LEU A 176 2.19 12.10 -13.94
CA LEU A 176 2.20 11.83 -15.37
C LEU A 176 2.49 13.09 -16.20
N ALA A 177 1.90 14.24 -15.83
CA ALA A 177 2.16 15.51 -16.50
C ALA A 177 3.60 16.01 -16.28
N HIS A 178 4.17 15.79 -15.09
CA HIS A 178 5.54 16.17 -14.76
C HIS A 178 6.54 15.34 -15.58
N PHE A 179 6.39 14.02 -15.61
CA PHE A 179 7.30 13.16 -16.39
C PHE A 179 7.12 13.28 -17.91
N ALA A 180 5.97 13.81 -18.37
CA ALA A 180 5.79 14.14 -19.78
C ALA A 180 6.48 15.46 -20.20
N THR A 181 6.84 16.31 -19.24
CA THR A 181 7.35 17.67 -19.51
C THR A 181 8.79 17.89 -19.05
N VAL A 182 9.35 16.98 -18.25
CA VAL A 182 10.63 17.17 -17.58
C VAL A 182 11.60 16.03 -17.94
N ASP A 183 12.60 16.35 -18.76
CA ASP A 183 13.83 15.54 -18.94
C ASP A 183 14.78 15.61 -17.72
N SER A 184 14.41 16.37 -16.67
CA SER A 184 15.30 16.77 -15.58
C SER A 184 15.00 16.14 -14.21
N GLU A 185 15.99 16.30 -13.33
CA GLU A 185 16.34 15.33 -12.33
C GLU A 185 15.67 15.43 -10.95
N ASP A 186 14.58 16.17 -10.79
CA ASP A 186 14.11 16.57 -9.45
C ASP A 186 13.06 15.60 -8.85
N ASP A 187 13.28 15.22 -7.58
CA ASP A 187 12.41 14.33 -6.81
C ASP A 187 11.08 15.04 -6.46
N LEU A 188 9.95 14.41 -6.80
CA LEU A 188 8.61 14.85 -6.39
C LEU A 188 8.46 14.64 -4.87
N GLY A 189 8.89 15.63 -4.08
CA GLY A 189 8.87 15.63 -2.61
C GLY A 189 7.48 15.64 -1.97
N PHE A 190 6.58 14.75 -2.39
CA PHE A 190 5.24 14.59 -1.84
C PHE A 190 5.08 13.21 -1.17
N GLY A 191 5.54 13.11 0.07
CA GLY A 191 4.89 12.25 1.05
C GLY A 191 3.51 12.84 1.39
N PRO A 192 2.52 12.04 1.82
CA PRO A 192 1.17 12.54 2.08
C PRO A 192 1.19 13.63 3.15
N ALA A 193 0.44 14.69 2.87
CA ALA A 193 0.23 15.80 3.77
C ALA A 193 -0.56 15.35 5.02
N SER A 194 0.13 15.10 6.13
CA SER A 194 -0.31 15.51 7.48
C SER A 194 0.73 15.17 8.56
N GLU A 195 1.74 16.02 8.73
CA GLU A 195 2.09 16.46 10.09
C GLU A 195 2.10 17.98 10.05
N SER A 196 0.97 18.58 10.41
CA SER A 196 0.92 20.02 10.63
C SER A 196 1.81 20.35 11.81
N LYS A 197 2.94 21.00 11.53
CA LYS A 197 3.60 21.87 12.49
C LYS A 197 2.65 23.03 12.80
N PHE A 198 1.79 22.84 13.80
CA PHE A 198 1.17 23.97 14.49
C PHE A 198 2.17 24.46 15.54
N SER A 199 3.16 25.22 15.08
CA SER A 199 3.96 26.07 15.95
C SER A 199 3.16 27.35 16.20
N GLU A 200 2.44 27.41 17.32
CA GLU A 200 2.14 28.68 17.94
C GLU A 200 2.99 28.84 19.20
N SER A 201 3.81 29.88 19.12
CA SER A 201 4.62 30.47 20.16
C SER A 201 3.82 30.78 21.42
N VAL A 202 4.24 30.23 22.56
CA VAL A 202 4.02 30.86 23.87
C VAL A 202 5.38 31.12 24.52
N SER A 203 5.61 32.42 24.72
CA SER A 203 6.72 33.07 25.39
C SER A 203 7.02 32.52 26.79
N SER A 204 8.31 32.53 27.12
CA SER A 204 8.91 32.69 28.46
C SER A 204 8.53 31.70 29.56
N ALA A 205 9.48 30.82 29.88
CA ALA A 205 9.57 30.10 31.15
C ALA A 205 9.63 31.07 32.36
N PRO A 206 9.19 30.60 33.54
CA PRO A 206 10.20 30.21 34.53
C PRO A 206 9.96 28.82 35.15
N LYS A 207 11.03 28.32 35.78
CA LYS A 207 11.27 26.95 36.28
C LYS A 207 10.39 26.51 37.47
N ALA A 208 10.47 25.18 37.72
CA ALA A 208 9.99 24.36 38.85
C ALA A 208 8.58 23.77 38.67
N SER A 209 8.23 22.54 39.02
CA SER A 209 8.76 21.62 40.04
C SER A 209 8.30 20.17 39.76
N SER A 210 9.17 19.21 40.12
CA SER A 210 8.92 17.82 40.51
C SER A 210 7.49 17.49 41.01
N ALA A 211 6.71 16.71 40.24
CA ALA A 211 5.52 16.00 40.78
C ALA A 211 4.96 14.81 39.96
N ALA A 212 5.46 14.51 38.75
CA ALA A 212 4.82 13.50 37.89
C ALA A 212 5.41 12.07 37.98
N ALA A 213 6.55 11.90 38.65
CA ALA A 213 7.22 10.59 38.80
C ALA A 213 6.64 9.70 39.93
N ALA A 214 5.75 10.23 40.79
CA ALA A 214 5.23 9.50 41.96
C ALA A 214 3.92 8.72 41.72
N ARG A 215 3.31 8.79 40.52
CA ARG A 215 1.99 8.16 40.25
C ARG A 215 2.05 6.78 39.58
N ARG A 216 3.23 6.31 39.14
CA ARG A 216 3.41 4.99 38.50
C ARG A 216 3.89 3.86 39.44
N ALA A 217 4.09 4.15 40.73
CA ALA A 217 4.53 3.14 41.72
C ALA A 217 3.40 2.59 42.63
N ARG A 218 2.12 2.94 42.40
CA ARG A 218 0.99 2.53 43.26
C ARG A 218 0.02 1.49 42.68
N LEU A 219 0.34 0.85 41.55
CA LEU A 219 -0.53 -0.18 40.94
C LEU A 219 0.18 -1.52 40.66
N ARG A 220 1.33 -1.78 41.28
CA ARG A 220 1.96 -3.11 41.33
C ARG A 220 2.31 -3.45 42.77
N GLY A 221 1.35 -3.97 43.52
CA GLY A 221 1.56 -4.35 44.91
C GLY A 221 0.27 -4.49 45.71
N ALA A 222 -0.63 -5.36 45.27
CA ALA A 222 -1.68 -5.91 46.13
C ALA A 222 -2.26 -7.17 45.46
N GLY A 223 -1.54 -8.28 45.60
CA GLY A 223 -2.15 -9.60 45.56
C GLY A 223 -1.72 -10.31 46.82
N VAL A 224 -2.64 -10.60 47.74
CA VAL A 224 -2.59 -11.73 48.68
C VAL A 224 -4.03 -12.09 49.10
N PHE A 225 -4.30 -13.39 49.04
CA PHE A 225 -5.29 -14.24 49.71
C PHE A 225 -5.86 -13.76 51.07
N ASP A 226 -7.14 -14.06 51.36
CA ASP A 226 -7.59 -15.17 52.24
C ASP A 226 -9.10 -15.04 52.57
N GLY A 227 -9.80 -16.18 52.70
CA GLY A 227 -11.17 -16.28 53.23
C GLY A 227 -12.12 -17.15 52.40
#